data_AF-A0A818F8L5-F1
#
_entry.id   AF-A0A818F8L5-F1
#
_cell.length_a   1.000
_cell.length_b   1.000
_cell.length_c   1.000
_cell.angle_alpha   90.00
_cell.angle_beta   90.00
_cell.angle_gamma   90.00
#
_symmetry.space_group_name_H-M   'P 1'
#
loop_
_entity.id
_entity.type
_entity.pdbx_description
1 polymer ?
#
loop_
_entity_poly.entity_id
_entity_poly.type
_entity_poly.pdbx_seq_one_letter_code
_entity_poly.pdbx_strand_id
1 'polypeptide(L)'
;MLLGLLIIGSGLGCLMVLERLFPDQPLVYVPGWWKRVLLINAYQLLVVVVGTYTWEAWLPDAHLFHLRDFISPMMGGIIAYIIHTWVFYWFHRARHNVYFLWLWFHQLHHSAQRIEAITSFYKAPQEILVDSIIMTILLYPILGLSRESSMWLSGFAAFGEYVYHMNIKTPQWIGYFFQRPEAHRIHHLRNKRDHSKNYGDLPLWDILGGTFENPVTMDQPTGFPSEYENRVMEMICGRDVLLSVKQKTRHAYKQRYTLATIGAILWIILGLGQSAGYVFNMPQLRGLSFATAASPLPIVFSVAPNGMETFSTSFRLEVFQQSQMACSDNEVCTSDHIVMESVLTPELYGTLNDKPYNLRNAYGVLFSHGPFFQDQEALNLRDRVLKYSLCNSGPLARAFHLPINTSRIVVHVHSHTKNQRLHQANWLLNIVCV
;
A
#
# COMPACT_ATOMS: atom_id res chain seq x y z
N MET A 1 -0.28 -20.64 -19.69
CA MET A 1 -0.40 -19.32 -20.32
C MET A 1 -0.90 -19.38 -21.77
N LEU A 2 -0.14 -19.93 -22.73
CA LEU A 2 -0.51 -19.93 -24.16
C LEU A 2 -1.91 -20.50 -24.44
N LEU A 3 -2.26 -21.64 -23.84
CA LEU A 3 -3.60 -22.22 -23.96
C LEU A 3 -4.70 -21.28 -23.46
N GLY A 4 -4.49 -20.59 -22.34
CA GLY A 4 -5.46 -19.63 -21.80
C GLY A 4 -5.67 -18.44 -22.73
N LEU A 5 -4.58 -17.89 -23.29
CA LEU A 5 -4.65 -16.82 -24.29
C LEU A 5 -5.36 -17.27 -25.57
N LEU A 6 -5.13 -18.51 -26.01
CA LEU A 6 -5.82 -19.09 -27.17
C LEU A 6 -7.33 -19.23 -26.91
N ILE A 7 -7.74 -19.66 -25.72
CA ILE A 7 -9.16 -19.77 -25.34
C ILE A 7 -9.82 -18.38 -25.30
N ILE A 8 -9.17 -17.40 -24.65
CA ILE A 8 -9.68 -16.03 -24.57
C ILE A 8 -9.79 -15.41 -25.97
N GLY A 9 -8.76 -15.58 -26.80
CA GLY A 9 -8.73 -15.06 -28.16
C GLY A 9 -9.72 -15.74 -29.10
N SER A 10 -9.92 -17.06 -28.98
CA SER A 10 -10.92 -17.78 -29.78
C SER A 10 -12.35 -17.43 -29.38
N GLY A 11 -12.60 -17.22 -28.08
CA GLY A 11 -13.88 -16.72 -27.57
C GLY A 11 -14.22 -15.34 -28.14
N LEU A 12 -13.26 -14.41 -28.13
CA LEU A 12 -13.42 -13.10 -28.75
C LEU A 12 -13.68 -13.22 -30.27
N GLY A 13 -12.88 -14.02 -30.98
CA GLY A 13 -13.06 -14.23 -32.42
C GLY A 13 -14.43 -14.82 -32.78
N CYS A 14 -14.93 -15.76 -31.96
CA CYS A 14 -16.27 -16.32 -32.11
C CYS A 14 -17.35 -15.25 -31.96
N LEU A 15 -17.29 -14.44 -30.89
CA LEU A 15 -18.24 -13.35 -30.67
C LEU A 15 -18.19 -12.31 -31.80
N MET A 16 -17.00 -11.94 -32.26
CA MET A 16 -16.83 -11.03 -33.39
C MET A 16 -17.52 -11.55 -34.67
N VAL A 17 -17.53 -12.87 -34.91
CA VAL A 17 -18.27 -13.47 -36.03
C VAL A 17 -19.78 -13.43 -35.76
N LEU A 18 -20.22 -13.86 -34.57
CA LEU A 18 -21.64 -13.89 -34.20
C LEU A 18 -22.29 -12.50 -34.23
N GLU A 19 -21.58 -11.46 -33.82
CA GLU A 19 -22.04 -10.06 -33.87
C GLU A 19 -22.25 -9.54 -35.30
N ARG A 20 -21.68 -10.19 -36.31
CA ARG A 20 -21.90 -9.85 -37.73
C ARG A 20 -23.05 -10.64 -38.33
N LEU A 21 -23.31 -11.83 -37.81
CA LEU A 21 -24.43 -12.68 -38.24
C LEU A 21 -25.73 -12.26 -37.56
N PHE A 22 -25.69 -11.87 -36.28
CA PHE A 22 -26.85 -11.58 -35.45
C PHE A 22 -26.67 -10.28 -34.63
N PRO A 23 -26.45 -9.12 -35.28
CA PRO A 23 -26.26 -7.86 -34.58
C PRO A 23 -27.54 -7.42 -33.86
N ASP A 24 -27.42 -6.96 -32.61
CA ASP A 24 -28.48 -6.20 -31.92
C ASP A 24 -28.65 -4.82 -32.57
N GLN A 25 -27.54 -4.13 -32.83
CA GLN A 25 -27.53 -2.81 -33.45
C GLN A 25 -26.59 -2.72 -34.68
N PRO A 26 -26.90 -1.86 -35.66
CA PRO A 26 -25.98 -1.57 -36.75
C PRO A 26 -24.73 -0.86 -36.21
N LEU A 27 -23.55 -1.38 -36.55
CA LEU A 27 -22.28 -0.80 -36.09
C LEU A 27 -21.88 0.39 -36.98
N VAL A 28 -21.88 1.59 -36.39
CA VAL A 28 -21.54 2.85 -37.08
C VAL A 28 -20.12 2.82 -37.66
N TYR A 29 -19.93 3.37 -38.85
CA TYR A 29 -18.60 3.54 -39.42
C TYR A 29 -17.82 4.62 -38.67
N VAL A 30 -16.64 4.26 -38.16
CA VAL A 30 -15.72 5.20 -37.51
C VAL A 30 -14.36 5.15 -38.21
N PRO A 31 -13.86 6.28 -38.76
CA PRO A 31 -12.57 6.32 -39.43
C PRO A 31 -11.45 5.80 -38.54
N GLY A 32 -10.63 4.86 -39.02
CA GLY A 32 -9.47 4.34 -38.30
C GLY A 32 -9.77 3.43 -37.09
N TRP A 33 -11.04 3.07 -36.84
CA TRP A 33 -11.45 2.23 -35.70
C TRP A 33 -10.60 0.98 -35.53
N TRP A 34 -10.52 0.15 -36.57
CA TRP A 34 -9.80 -1.14 -36.52
C TRP A 34 -8.33 -0.97 -36.16
N LYS A 35 -7.64 0.03 -36.72
CA LYS A 35 -6.25 0.31 -36.37
C LYS A 35 -6.12 0.63 -34.87
N ARG A 36 -6.99 1.49 -34.35
CA ARG A 36 -6.95 1.91 -32.93
C ARG A 36 -7.25 0.74 -31.99
N VAL A 37 -8.36 0.04 -32.23
CA VAL A 37 -8.81 -1.02 -31.33
C VAL A 37 -7.85 -2.21 -31.31
N LEU A 38 -7.23 -2.54 -32.45
CA LEU A 38 -6.20 -3.57 -32.53
C LEU A 38 -4.91 -3.15 -31.80
N LEU A 39 -4.48 -1.89 -31.92
CA LEU A 39 -3.28 -1.39 -31.23
C LEU A 39 -3.47 -1.40 -29.70
N ILE A 40 -4.63 -0.96 -29.21
CA ILE A 40 -4.92 -0.94 -27.77
C ILE A 40 -5.05 -2.36 -27.22
N ASN A 41 -5.75 -3.26 -27.92
CA ASN A 41 -5.84 -4.67 -27.50
C ASN A 41 -4.48 -5.39 -27.58
N ALA A 42 -3.62 -5.06 -28.55
CA ALA A 42 -2.25 -5.57 -28.60
C ALA A 42 -1.42 -5.08 -27.41
N TYR A 43 -1.60 -3.82 -27.00
CA TYR A 43 -0.98 -3.29 -25.79
C TYR A 43 -1.51 -3.98 -24.52
N GLN A 44 -2.82 -4.22 -24.42
CA GLN A 44 -3.42 -5.02 -23.34
C GLN A 44 -2.74 -6.40 -23.24
N LEU A 45 -2.64 -7.10 -24.37
CA LEU A 45 -1.99 -8.41 -24.43
C LEU A 45 -0.51 -8.33 -24.01
N LEU A 46 0.20 -7.30 -24.47
CA LEU A 46 1.58 -7.05 -24.06
C LEU A 46 1.70 -6.84 -22.55
N VAL A 47 0.82 -6.05 -21.93
CA VAL A 47 0.83 -5.81 -20.47
C VAL A 47 0.55 -7.10 -19.71
N VAL A 48 -0.41 -7.91 -20.15
CA VAL A 48 -0.67 -9.23 -19.54
C VAL A 48 0.57 -10.12 -19.61
N VAL A 49 1.19 -10.23 -20.80
CA VAL A 49 2.41 -11.05 -20.98
C VAL A 49 3.55 -10.52 -20.12
N VAL A 50 3.84 -9.21 -20.15
CA VAL A 50 4.90 -8.60 -19.36
C VAL A 50 4.64 -8.78 -17.87
N GLY A 51 3.41 -8.56 -17.40
CA GLY A 51 3.04 -8.72 -16.00
C GLY A 51 3.29 -10.12 -15.48
N THR A 52 2.90 -11.12 -16.27
CA THR A 52 3.16 -12.53 -16.00
C THR A 52 4.64 -12.88 -15.85
N TYR A 53 5.56 -12.18 -16.53
CA TYR A 53 7.02 -12.40 -16.40
C TYR A 53 7.73 -11.41 -15.47
N THR A 54 7.03 -10.43 -14.91
CA THR A 54 7.62 -9.39 -14.05
C THR A 54 6.95 -9.40 -12.67
N TRP A 55 5.99 -8.52 -12.41
CA TRP A 55 5.43 -8.33 -11.08
C TRP A 55 4.64 -9.55 -10.57
N GLU A 56 3.98 -10.32 -11.43
CA GLU A 56 3.30 -11.57 -11.01
C GLU A 56 4.29 -12.66 -10.60
N ALA A 57 5.53 -12.61 -11.10
CA ALA A 57 6.56 -13.57 -10.75
C ALA A 57 7.26 -13.24 -9.42
N TRP A 58 7.31 -11.96 -9.04
CA TRP A 58 8.04 -11.50 -7.85
C TRP A 58 7.17 -11.35 -6.59
N LEU A 59 5.86 -11.15 -6.76
CA LEU A 59 4.93 -10.90 -5.65
C LEU A 59 4.38 -12.13 -4.89
N PRO A 60 4.44 -13.39 -5.37
CA PRO A 60 3.90 -14.53 -4.62
C PRO A 60 4.52 -14.81 -3.25
N ASP A 61 5.72 -14.30 -2.97
CA ASP A 61 6.45 -14.58 -1.72
C ASP A 61 5.99 -13.73 -0.54
N ALA A 62 5.33 -12.60 -0.79
CA ALA A 62 4.68 -11.80 0.23
C ALA A 62 3.19 -12.04 0.13
N HIS A 63 2.56 -12.71 1.11
CA HIS A 63 1.11 -12.93 1.12
C HIS A 63 0.54 -12.89 2.55
N LEU A 64 -0.64 -12.29 2.69
CA LEU A 64 -1.37 -12.19 3.97
C LEU A 64 -2.17 -13.46 4.26
N PHE A 65 -2.87 -13.97 3.24
CA PHE A 65 -3.59 -15.25 3.29
C PHE A 65 -2.85 -16.31 2.48
N HIS A 66 -3.11 -17.58 2.78
CA HIS A 66 -2.47 -18.74 2.15
C HIS A 66 -3.51 -19.62 1.42
N LEU A 67 -4.44 -19.02 0.67
CA LEU A 67 -5.59 -19.76 0.15
C LEU A 67 -5.17 -20.91 -0.77
N ARG A 68 -4.09 -20.76 -1.54
CA ARG A 68 -3.56 -21.81 -2.44
C ARG A 68 -3.27 -23.13 -1.74
N ASP A 69 -3.01 -23.13 -0.43
CA ASP A 69 -2.67 -24.33 0.34
C ASP A 69 -3.93 -25.15 0.71
N PHE A 70 -5.12 -24.56 0.57
CA PHE A 70 -6.39 -25.15 1.02
C PHE A 70 -7.40 -25.41 -0.11
N ILE A 71 -7.24 -24.80 -1.28
CA ILE A 71 -8.23 -24.87 -2.37
C ILE A 71 -7.58 -25.17 -3.72
N SER A 72 -8.36 -25.77 -4.62
CA SER A 72 -7.91 -26.01 -5.99
C SER A 72 -7.75 -24.69 -6.76
N PRO A 73 -6.90 -24.64 -7.81
CA PRO A 73 -6.71 -23.43 -8.59
C PRO A 73 -7.99 -22.84 -9.18
N MET A 74 -8.90 -23.70 -9.65
CA MET A 74 -10.19 -23.29 -10.21
C MET A 74 -11.07 -22.64 -9.13
N MET A 75 -11.16 -23.23 -7.94
CA MET A 75 -11.92 -22.65 -6.82
C MET A 75 -11.30 -21.32 -6.38
N GLY A 76 -9.97 -21.25 -6.34
CA GLY A 76 -9.26 -19.99 -6.11
C GLY A 76 -9.60 -18.92 -7.14
N GLY A 77 -9.68 -19.29 -8.43
CA GLY A 77 -10.12 -18.39 -9.50
C GLY A 77 -11.57 -17.91 -9.34
N ILE A 78 -12.49 -18.78 -8.89
CA ILE A 78 -13.90 -18.41 -8.64
C ILE A 78 -14.00 -17.42 -7.47
N ILE A 79 -13.32 -17.70 -6.36
CA ILE A 79 -13.28 -16.80 -5.19
C ILE A 79 -12.68 -15.46 -5.60
N ALA A 80 -11.55 -15.50 -6.33
CA ALA A 80 -10.91 -14.30 -6.83
C ALA A 80 -11.82 -13.50 -7.77
N TYR A 81 -12.63 -14.15 -8.61
CA TYR A 81 -13.57 -13.49 -9.51
C TYR A 81 -14.67 -12.74 -8.74
N ILE A 82 -15.25 -13.36 -7.71
CA ILE A 82 -16.26 -12.71 -6.87
C ILE A 82 -15.66 -11.46 -6.18
N ILE A 83 -14.46 -11.58 -5.61
CA ILE A 83 -13.78 -10.47 -4.94
C ILE A 83 -13.34 -9.39 -5.95
N HIS A 84 -12.79 -9.80 -7.11
CA HIS A 84 -12.44 -8.93 -8.23
C HIS A 84 -13.62 -8.06 -8.61
N THR A 85 -14.77 -8.66 -8.94
CA THR A 85 -15.94 -7.93 -9.42
C THR A 85 -16.48 -6.95 -8.37
N TRP A 86 -16.32 -7.26 -7.07
CA TRP A 86 -16.64 -6.32 -6.00
C TRP A 86 -15.68 -5.13 -5.94
N VAL A 87 -14.36 -5.37 -5.99
CA VAL A 87 -13.34 -4.31 -6.01
C VAL A 87 -13.54 -3.42 -7.24
N PHE A 88 -13.74 -4.05 -8.40
CA PHE A 88 -13.91 -3.35 -9.67
C PHE A 88 -15.26 -2.62 -9.76
N TYR A 89 -16.33 -3.09 -9.12
CA TYR A 89 -17.56 -2.31 -8.97
C TYR A 89 -17.27 -0.93 -8.33
N TRP A 90 -16.56 -0.91 -7.21
CA TRP A 90 -16.22 0.34 -6.51
C TRP A 90 -15.22 1.17 -7.30
N PHE A 91 -14.20 0.55 -7.89
CA PHE A 91 -13.22 1.26 -8.72
C PHE A 91 -13.87 1.88 -9.96
N HIS A 92 -14.77 1.15 -10.62
CA HIS A 92 -15.55 1.62 -11.76
C HIS A 92 -16.47 2.78 -11.36
N ARG A 93 -17.20 2.66 -10.26
CA ARG A 93 -17.99 3.77 -9.72
C ARG A 93 -17.10 4.98 -9.39
N ALA A 94 -15.91 4.79 -8.83
CA ALA A 94 -14.95 5.86 -8.57
C ALA A 94 -14.45 6.52 -9.87
N ARG A 95 -14.19 5.73 -10.92
CA ARG A 95 -13.81 6.21 -12.27
C ARG A 95 -14.83 7.16 -12.88
N HIS A 96 -16.13 6.97 -12.60
CA HIS A 96 -17.16 7.93 -13.03
C HIS A 96 -17.24 9.17 -12.15
N ASN A 97 -17.15 9.00 -10.83
CA ASN A 97 -17.46 10.07 -9.87
C ASN A 97 -16.26 10.97 -9.54
N VAL A 98 -15.03 10.48 -9.70
CA VAL A 98 -13.79 11.24 -9.47
C VAL A 98 -13.24 11.72 -10.80
N TYR A 99 -13.17 13.04 -10.99
CA TYR A 99 -12.76 13.64 -12.27
C TYR A 99 -11.41 13.16 -12.78
N PHE A 100 -10.43 13.06 -11.87
CA PHE A 100 -9.11 12.55 -12.18
C PHE A 100 -9.19 11.16 -12.82
N LEU A 101 -9.93 10.27 -12.17
CA LEU A 101 -10.03 8.88 -12.56
C LEU A 101 -10.79 8.75 -13.89
N TRP A 102 -11.81 9.57 -14.12
CA TRP A 102 -12.49 9.64 -15.41
C TRP A 102 -11.51 9.99 -16.54
N LEU A 103 -10.78 11.09 -16.40
CA LEU A 103 -9.91 11.60 -17.47
C LEU A 103 -8.80 10.63 -17.84
N TRP A 104 -8.15 10.06 -16.82
CA TRP A 104 -6.99 9.21 -17.03
C TRP A 104 -7.36 7.75 -17.27
N PHE A 105 -8.45 7.26 -16.70
CA PHE A 105 -8.72 5.82 -16.64
C PHE A 105 -10.10 5.41 -17.13
N HIS A 106 -10.87 6.25 -17.82
CA HIS A 106 -12.18 5.78 -18.29
C HIS A 106 -12.81 6.54 -19.45
N GLN A 107 -12.41 7.78 -19.65
CA GLN A 107 -12.91 8.61 -20.75
C GLN A 107 -12.69 7.96 -22.12
N LEU A 108 -11.51 7.35 -22.35
CA LEU A 108 -11.23 6.69 -23.63
C LEU A 108 -12.17 5.51 -23.86
N HIS A 109 -12.43 4.72 -22.82
CA HIS A 109 -13.36 3.59 -22.89
C HIS A 109 -14.77 4.04 -23.27
N HIS A 110 -15.28 5.08 -22.61
CA HIS A 110 -16.57 5.69 -22.95
C HIS A 110 -16.61 6.44 -24.28
N SER A 111 -15.47 6.66 -24.95
CA SER A 111 -15.46 7.41 -26.20
C SER A 111 -15.98 6.62 -27.39
N ALA A 112 -15.90 5.28 -27.34
CA ALA A 112 -16.25 4.42 -28.46
C ALA A 112 -17.74 4.47 -28.81
N GLN A 113 -18.07 4.88 -30.04
CA GLN A 113 -19.43 4.76 -30.60
C GLN A 113 -19.84 3.31 -30.87
N ARG A 114 -18.85 2.44 -31.08
CA ARG A 114 -19.06 1.02 -31.39
C ARG A 114 -18.89 0.24 -30.10
N ILE A 115 -19.98 -0.32 -29.58
CA ILE A 115 -19.94 -1.30 -28.50
C ILE A 115 -20.14 -2.68 -29.13
N GLU A 116 -19.05 -3.44 -29.18
CA GLU A 116 -18.92 -4.79 -29.72
C GLU A 116 -17.82 -5.51 -28.91
N ALA A 117 -17.72 -6.84 -28.94
CA ALA A 117 -16.87 -7.63 -28.02
C ALA A 117 -15.39 -7.20 -28.01
N ILE A 118 -14.83 -6.70 -29.11
CA ILE A 118 -13.44 -6.21 -29.17
C ILE A 118 -13.24 -4.87 -28.43
N THR A 119 -14.34 -4.20 -28.08
CA THR A 119 -14.38 -2.93 -27.34
C THR A 119 -14.14 -3.13 -25.85
N SER A 120 -14.32 -4.34 -25.32
CA SER A 120 -14.17 -4.63 -23.89
C SER A 120 -12.85 -4.12 -23.31
N PHE A 121 -11.76 -4.25 -24.07
CA PHE A 121 -10.44 -3.78 -23.65
C PHE A 121 -9.98 -2.51 -24.40
N TYR A 122 -10.90 -1.76 -25.01
CA TYR A 122 -10.63 -0.42 -25.52
C TYR A 122 -10.49 0.55 -24.34
N LYS A 123 -9.34 0.51 -23.67
CA LYS A 123 -9.03 1.23 -22.43
C LYS A 123 -7.75 2.04 -22.60
N ALA A 124 -7.57 3.08 -21.79
CA ALA A 124 -6.34 3.86 -21.85
C ALA A 124 -5.13 3.02 -21.38
N PRO A 125 -3.91 3.19 -21.93
CA PRO A 125 -2.74 2.42 -21.51
C PRO A 125 -2.49 2.43 -19.99
N GLN A 126 -2.68 3.59 -19.36
CA GLN A 126 -2.59 3.73 -17.90
C GLN A 126 -3.69 2.98 -17.13
N GLU A 127 -4.90 2.86 -17.69
CA GLU A 127 -6.01 2.10 -17.09
C GLU A 127 -5.66 0.62 -17.08
N ILE A 128 -5.20 0.12 -18.23
CA ILE A 128 -4.73 -1.27 -18.42
C ILE A 128 -3.66 -1.65 -17.38
N LEU A 129 -2.64 -0.79 -17.19
CA LEU A 129 -1.58 -1.02 -16.22
C LEU A 129 -2.10 -1.02 -14.78
N VAL A 130 -2.93 -0.03 -14.42
CA VAL A 130 -3.48 0.09 -13.06
C VAL A 130 -4.40 -1.09 -12.75
N ASP A 131 -5.26 -1.50 -13.69
CA ASP A 131 -6.14 -2.65 -13.55
C ASP A 131 -5.32 -3.93 -13.29
N SER A 132 -4.23 -4.14 -14.05
CA SER A 132 -3.31 -5.27 -13.86
C SER A 132 -2.61 -5.25 -12.49
N ILE A 133 -2.20 -4.08 -12.01
CA ILE A 133 -1.55 -3.93 -10.70
C ILE A 133 -2.54 -4.21 -9.56
N ILE A 134 -3.76 -3.64 -9.61
CA ILE A 134 -4.82 -3.89 -8.62
C ILE A 134 -5.11 -5.39 -8.55
N MET A 135 -5.26 -6.03 -9.71
CA MET A 135 -5.47 -7.46 -9.82
C MET A 135 -4.35 -8.29 -9.20
N THR A 136 -3.11 -7.97 -9.53
CA THR A 136 -1.93 -8.67 -9.01
C THR A 136 -1.84 -8.55 -7.49
N ILE A 137 -2.02 -7.34 -6.94
CA ILE A 137 -1.97 -7.08 -5.49
C ILE A 137 -3.09 -7.84 -4.76
N LEU A 138 -4.27 -7.92 -5.35
CA LEU A 138 -5.37 -8.69 -4.80
C LEU A 138 -5.06 -10.19 -4.77
N LEU A 139 -4.54 -10.73 -5.87
CA LEU A 139 -4.35 -12.18 -6.03
C LEU A 139 -3.20 -12.74 -5.18
N TYR A 140 -2.02 -12.11 -5.22
CA TYR A 140 -0.85 -12.68 -4.57
C TYR A 140 -0.62 -12.10 -3.17
N PRO A 141 -0.34 -10.79 -2.99
CA PRO A 141 -0.16 -10.22 -1.66
C PRO A 141 -1.33 -10.35 -0.71
N ILE A 142 -2.55 -10.21 -1.19
CA ILE A 142 -3.72 -10.27 -0.30
C ILE A 142 -4.15 -11.73 -0.14
N LEU A 143 -4.57 -12.40 -1.22
CA LEU A 143 -5.22 -13.71 -1.13
C LEU A 143 -4.25 -14.91 -1.09
N GLY A 144 -2.99 -14.74 -1.50
CA GLY A 144 -2.00 -15.82 -1.62
C GLY A 144 -2.45 -16.95 -2.54
N LEU A 145 -3.04 -16.60 -3.68
CA LEU A 145 -3.49 -17.56 -4.68
C LEU A 145 -2.36 -18.01 -5.61
N SER A 146 -2.55 -19.15 -6.27
CA SER A 146 -1.58 -19.67 -7.22
C SER A 146 -1.66 -18.94 -8.57
N ARG A 147 -0.62 -19.10 -9.40
CA ARG A 147 -0.61 -18.52 -10.77
C ARG A 147 -1.72 -19.12 -11.64
N GLU A 148 -2.04 -20.38 -11.44
CA GLU A 148 -3.14 -21.07 -12.13
C GLU A 148 -4.50 -20.49 -11.73
N SER A 149 -4.70 -20.07 -10.48
CA SER A 149 -5.91 -19.33 -10.08
C SER A 149 -6.04 -18.00 -10.79
N SER A 150 -4.93 -17.27 -11.00
CA SER A 150 -4.92 -16.03 -11.79
C SER A 150 -5.33 -16.27 -13.24
N MET A 151 -4.91 -17.40 -13.84
CA MET A 151 -5.35 -17.77 -15.19
C MET A 151 -6.86 -18.04 -15.26
N TRP A 152 -7.43 -18.72 -14.26
CA TRP A 152 -8.88 -18.92 -14.17
C TRP A 152 -9.64 -17.61 -14.01
N LEU A 153 -9.18 -16.73 -13.10
CA LEU A 153 -9.75 -15.40 -12.95
C LEU A 153 -9.72 -14.63 -14.27
N SER A 154 -8.58 -14.59 -14.95
CA SER A 154 -8.43 -13.89 -16.23
C SER A 154 -9.41 -14.41 -17.28
N GLY A 155 -9.65 -15.72 -17.31
CA GLY A 155 -10.66 -16.34 -18.17
C GLY A 155 -12.08 -15.91 -17.83
N PHE A 156 -12.46 -15.95 -16.54
CA PHE A 156 -13.79 -15.52 -16.09
C PHE A 156 -14.04 -14.03 -16.33
N ALA A 157 -13.07 -13.18 -15.99
CA ALA A 157 -13.13 -11.74 -16.20
C ALA A 157 -13.23 -11.40 -17.69
N ALA A 158 -12.39 -11.99 -18.54
CA ALA A 158 -12.45 -11.76 -19.99
C ALA A 158 -13.78 -12.21 -20.58
N PHE A 159 -14.31 -13.37 -20.16
CA PHE A 159 -15.62 -13.84 -20.59
C PHE A 159 -16.73 -12.85 -20.21
N GLY A 160 -16.75 -12.38 -18.96
CA GLY A 160 -17.71 -11.37 -18.50
C GLY A 160 -17.63 -10.10 -19.34
N GLU A 161 -16.44 -9.53 -19.45
CA GLU A 161 -16.10 -8.34 -20.26
C GLU A 161 -16.59 -8.45 -21.70
N TYR A 162 -16.44 -9.61 -22.34
CA TYR A 162 -16.95 -9.85 -23.69
C TYR A 162 -18.47 -9.90 -23.75
N VAL A 163 -19.11 -10.61 -22.81
CA VAL A 163 -20.56 -10.82 -22.79
C VAL A 163 -21.33 -9.52 -22.65
N TYR A 164 -20.91 -8.61 -21.77
CA TYR A 164 -21.63 -7.34 -21.61
C TYR A 164 -21.23 -6.26 -22.62
N HIS A 165 -20.16 -6.44 -23.39
CA HIS A 165 -19.85 -5.56 -24.52
C HIS A 165 -20.38 -6.07 -25.86
N MET A 166 -20.84 -7.32 -25.92
CA MET A 166 -21.19 -7.90 -27.21
C MET A 166 -22.37 -7.17 -27.88
N ASN A 167 -22.40 -7.17 -29.20
CA ASN A 167 -23.49 -6.61 -29.99
C ASN A 167 -24.52 -7.68 -30.37
N ILE A 168 -24.98 -8.46 -29.39
CA ILE A 168 -25.97 -9.54 -29.57
C ILE A 168 -27.08 -9.35 -28.54
N LYS A 169 -28.33 -9.43 -29.00
CA LYS A 169 -29.51 -9.24 -28.14
C LYS A 169 -29.66 -10.40 -27.17
N THR A 170 -30.01 -10.11 -25.91
CA THR A 170 -30.13 -11.13 -24.87
C THR A 170 -31.51 -11.12 -24.19
N PRO A 171 -32.03 -12.28 -23.74
CA PRO A 171 -33.25 -12.33 -22.92
C PRO A 171 -33.14 -11.54 -21.62
N GLN A 172 -34.17 -10.76 -21.27
CA GLN A 172 -34.13 -9.83 -20.13
C GLN A 172 -33.85 -10.51 -18.77
N TRP A 173 -34.38 -11.72 -18.56
CA TRP A 173 -34.23 -12.45 -17.29
C TRP A 173 -32.77 -12.81 -16.98
N ILE A 174 -31.90 -12.90 -17.99
CA ILE A 174 -30.47 -13.16 -17.78
C ILE A 174 -29.81 -12.02 -17.01
N GLY A 175 -30.35 -10.80 -17.10
CA GLY A 175 -29.83 -9.59 -16.47
C GLY A 175 -29.75 -9.64 -14.94
N TYR A 176 -30.44 -10.58 -14.29
CA TYR A 176 -30.34 -10.80 -12.84
C TYR A 176 -29.12 -11.62 -12.43
N PHE A 177 -28.50 -12.33 -13.38
CA PHE A 177 -27.36 -13.23 -13.14
C PHE A 177 -26.08 -12.75 -13.83
N PHE A 178 -26.20 -12.20 -15.03
CA PHE A 178 -25.08 -11.69 -15.84
C PHE A 178 -25.39 -10.27 -16.32
N GLN A 179 -24.36 -9.42 -16.41
CA GLN A 179 -24.54 -8.10 -16.98
C GLN A 179 -24.86 -8.25 -18.47
N ARG A 180 -25.99 -7.70 -18.88
CA ARG A 180 -26.46 -7.77 -20.27
C ARG A 180 -25.84 -6.66 -21.11
N PRO A 181 -25.62 -6.89 -22.42
CA PRO A 181 -25.13 -5.84 -23.32
C PRO A 181 -26.08 -4.63 -23.38
N GLU A 182 -27.39 -4.83 -23.29
CA GLU A 182 -28.36 -3.74 -23.23
C GLU A 182 -28.20 -2.88 -21.95
N ALA A 183 -27.91 -3.52 -20.81
CA ALA A 183 -27.66 -2.83 -19.54
C ALA A 183 -26.33 -2.06 -19.56
N HIS A 184 -25.30 -2.63 -20.17
CA HIS A 184 -24.00 -1.98 -20.32
C HIS A 184 -24.02 -0.86 -21.39
N ARG A 185 -24.86 -0.95 -22.42
CA ARG A 185 -25.10 0.18 -23.33
C ARG A 185 -25.71 1.39 -22.60
N ILE A 186 -26.60 1.19 -21.62
CA ILE A 186 -27.09 2.29 -20.76
C ILE A 186 -25.92 2.97 -20.03
N HIS A 187 -24.96 2.18 -19.58
CA HIS A 187 -23.75 2.70 -18.96
C HIS A 187 -22.92 3.55 -19.94
N HIS A 188 -22.80 3.12 -21.19
CA HIS A 188 -22.13 3.82 -22.29
C HIS A 188 -22.96 4.89 -23.02
N LEU A 189 -24.11 5.31 -22.48
CA LEU A 189 -24.98 6.32 -23.09
C LEU A 189 -24.19 7.55 -23.54
N ARG A 190 -24.51 8.05 -24.74
CA ARG A 190 -23.76 9.12 -25.37
C ARG A 190 -23.62 10.36 -24.50
N ASN A 191 -22.39 10.87 -24.43
CA ASN A 191 -22.01 12.06 -23.66
C ASN A 191 -22.42 12.01 -22.18
N LYS A 192 -22.68 10.82 -21.62
CA LYS A 192 -23.04 10.65 -20.22
C LYS A 192 -21.81 10.27 -19.42
N ARG A 193 -21.45 11.13 -18.47
CA ARG A 193 -20.38 10.88 -17.49
C ARG A 193 -20.93 10.62 -16.09
N ASP A 194 -21.77 11.54 -15.62
CA ASP A 194 -22.26 11.53 -14.25
C ASP A 194 -23.52 10.66 -14.12
N HIS A 195 -23.72 10.06 -12.94
CA HIS A 195 -24.89 9.25 -12.60
C HIS A 195 -25.14 8.09 -13.58
N SER A 196 -24.06 7.44 -14.02
CA SER A 196 -24.14 6.19 -14.76
C SER A 196 -24.79 5.08 -13.91
N LYS A 197 -25.22 4.04 -14.59
CA LYS A 197 -25.84 2.82 -14.03
C LYS A 197 -25.00 1.63 -14.45
N ASN A 198 -25.21 0.47 -13.82
CA ASN A 198 -24.59 -0.80 -14.20
C ASN A 198 -23.04 -0.78 -14.22
N TYR A 199 -22.41 -0.49 -13.07
CA TYR A 199 -20.95 -0.43 -12.92
C TYR A 199 -20.28 -1.79 -12.71
N GLY A 200 -21.02 -2.79 -12.26
CA GLY A 200 -20.46 -4.08 -11.84
C GLY A 200 -20.47 -5.09 -12.97
N ASP A 201 -19.35 -5.79 -13.15
CA ASP A 201 -19.25 -6.96 -14.03
C ASP A 201 -20.28 -8.05 -13.66
N LEU A 202 -20.61 -8.12 -12.36
CA LEU A 202 -21.71 -8.91 -11.82
C LEU A 202 -22.87 -7.99 -11.40
N PRO A 203 -24.10 -8.21 -11.92
CA PRO A 203 -25.29 -7.43 -11.55
C PRO A 203 -25.58 -7.37 -10.05
N LEU A 204 -25.13 -8.39 -9.31
CA LEU A 204 -25.26 -8.45 -7.86
C LEU A 204 -24.81 -7.15 -7.17
N TRP A 205 -23.66 -6.59 -7.60
CA TRP A 205 -23.11 -5.40 -6.98
C TRP A 205 -23.88 -4.14 -7.33
N ASP A 206 -24.45 -4.06 -8.53
CA ASP A 206 -25.35 -2.98 -8.91
C ASP A 206 -26.71 -3.05 -8.20
N ILE A 207 -27.23 -4.26 -7.97
CA ILE A 207 -28.48 -4.46 -7.22
C ILE A 207 -28.27 -4.00 -5.77
N LEU A 208 -27.22 -4.48 -5.11
CA LEU A 208 -26.86 -4.08 -3.75
C LEU A 208 -26.50 -2.59 -3.65
N GLY A 209 -25.87 -2.05 -4.69
CA GLY A 209 -25.39 -0.67 -4.76
C GLY A 209 -26.42 0.36 -5.24
N GLY A 210 -27.64 -0.06 -5.59
CA GLY A 210 -28.72 0.82 -6.08
C GLY A 210 -28.46 1.43 -7.46
N THR A 211 -27.63 0.77 -8.28
CA THR A 211 -27.19 1.24 -9.60
C THR A 211 -27.65 0.33 -10.75
N PHE A 212 -28.41 -0.72 -10.45
CA PHE A 212 -28.93 -1.69 -11.43
C PHE A 212 -30.05 -1.11 -12.30
N GLU A 213 -29.94 -1.32 -13.61
CA GLU A 213 -30.96 -1.02 -14.61
C GLU A 213 -30.93 -2.07 -15.73
N ASN A 214 -32.03 -2.79 -15.94
CA ASN A 214 -32.11 -3.93 -16.84
C ASN A 214 -33.22 -3.74 -17.90
N PRO A 215 -32.97 -2.96 -18.95
CA PRO A 215 -34.00 -2.58 -19.92
C PRO A 215 -34.39 -3.73 -20.84
N VAL A 216 -35.57 -3.67 -21.46
CA VAL A 216 -35.94 -4.64 -22.52
C VAL A 216 -35.12 -4.40 -23.78
N THR A 217 -34.93 -3.13 -24.18
CA THR A 217 -34.08 -2.70 -25.29
C THR A 217 -33.27 -1.46 -24.91
N MET A 218 -32.17 -1.21 -25.61
CA MET A 218 -31.40 0.03 -25.49
C MET A 218 -31.07 0.49 -26.91
N ASP A 219 -31.88 1.39 -27.48
CA ASP A 219 -31.77 1.85 -28.87
C ASP A 219 -31.11 3.25 -29.01
N GLN A 220 -30.54 3.76 -27.92
CA GLN A 220 -29.91 5.07 -27.86
C GLN A 220 -28.45 5.01 -28.30
N PRO A 221 -27.90 6.09 -28.89
CA PRO A 221 -26.50 6.11 -29.28
C PRO A 221 -25.59 6.04 -28.05
N THR A 222 -24.46 5.35 -28.21
CA THR A 222 -23.38 5.25 -27.23
C THR A 222 -22.17 6.09 -27.66
N GLY A 223 -21.20 6.22 -26.77
CA GLY A 223 -19.91 6.82 -27.10
C GLY A 223 -19.91 8.34 -27.20
N PHE A 224 -18.86 8.89 -27.79
CA PHE A 224 -18.79 10.33 -28.07
C PHE A 224 -19.11 10.61 -29.55
N PRO A 225 -19.57 11.82 -29.91
CA PRO A 225 -19.52 12.30 -31.29
C PRO A 225 -18.15 12.07 -31.95
N SER A 226 -18.13 11.83 -33.27
CA SER A 226 -16.90 11.45 -33.99
C SER A 226 -15.81 12.53 -33.91
N GLU A 227 -16.19 13.80 -33.74
CA GLU A 227 -15.27 14.91 -33.47
C GLU A 227 -14.48 14.76 -32.16
N TYR A 228 -15.04 14.09 -31.15
CA TYR A 228 -14.40 13.87 -29.85
C TYR A 228 -13.79 12.48 -29.72
N GLU A 229 -14.43 11.43 -30.27
CA GLU A 229 -13.89 10.06 -30.23
C GLU A 229 -12.49 10.00 -30.88
N ASN A 230 -12.28 10.73 -31.98
CA ASN A 230 -11.00 10.72 -32.70
C ASN A 230 -9.86 11.44 -31.95
N ARG A 231 -10.14 12.15 -30.85
CA ARG A 231 -9.13 12.87 -30.03
C ARG A 231 -8.44 11.93 -29.04
N VAL A 232 -8.05 10.74 -29.50
CA VAL A 232 -7.52 9.65 -28.67
C VAL A 232 -6.27 10.06 -27.90
N MET A 233 -5.31 10.71 -28.56
CA MET A 233 -4.08 11.17 -27.88
C MET A 233 -4.38 12.20 -26.79
N GLU A 234 -5.39 13.06 -26.99
CA GLU A 234 -5.79 14.00 -25.96
C GLU A 234 -6.38 13.28 -24.75
N MET A 235 -7.24 12.28 -24.97
CA MET A 235 -7.82 11.48 -23.89
C MET A 235 -6.77 10.66 -23.15
N ILE A 236 -5.81 10.04 -23.87
CA ILE A 236 -4.68 9.33 -23.25
C ILE A 236 -3.84 10.27 -22.38
N CYS A 237 -3.61 11.50 -22.82
CA CYS A 237 -2.93 12.54 -22.03
C CYS A 237 -3.81 13.18 -20.95
N GLY A 238 -4.96 12.60 -20.62
CA GLY A 238 -5.86 13.08 -19.57
C GLY A 238 -6.55 14.40 -19.88
N ARG A 239 -6.65 14.81 -21.15
CA ARG A 239 -7.42 15.99 -21.55
C ARG A 239 -8.89 15.64 -21.68
N ASP A 240 -9.73 16.46 -21.07
CA ASP A 240 -11.18 16.37 -21.23
C ASP A 240 -11.61 16.85 -22.62
N VAL A 241 -12.23 15.95 -23.39
CA VAL A 241 -12.71 16.24 -24.74
C VAL A 241 -14.18 16.67 -24.79
N LEU A 242 -14.94 16.46 -23.71
CA LEU A 242 -16.37 16.78 -23.62
C LEU A 242 -16.67 18.13 -22.97
N LEU A 243 -15.82 18.61 -22.05
CA LEU A 243 -16.09 19.85 -21.30
C LEU A 243 -15.59 21.12 -21.99
N SER A 244 -16.41 22.17 -21.89
CA SER A 244 -16.00 23.55 -22.19
C SER A 244 -15.03 24.11 -21.13
N VAL A 245 -14.24 25.13 -21.48
CA VAL A 245 -13.19 25.72 -20.61
C VAL A 245 -13.71 26.13 -19.22
N LYS A 246 -14.96 26.66 -19.11
CA LYS A 246 -15.58 27.05 -17.82
C LYS A 246 -15.91 25.86 -16.92
N GLN A 247 -16.32 24.72 -17.49
CA GLN A 247 -16.61 23.52 -16.71
C GLN A 247 -15.33 22.84 -16.21
N LYS A 248 -14.24 22.91 -16.99
CA LYS A 248 -12.92 22.41 -16.59
C LYS A 248 -12.41 23.07 -15.30
N THR A 249 -12.62 24.38 -15.13
CA THR A 249 -12.16 25.13 -13.95
C THR A 249 -12.86 24.70 -12.66
N ARG A 250 -14.19 24.51 -12.72
CA ARG A 250 -15.00 24.06 -11.56
C ARG A 250 -14.66 22.62 -11.16
N HIS A 251 -14.41 21.76 -12.15
CA HIS A 251 -14.05 20.36 -11.93
C HIS A 251 -12.62 20.21 -11.37
N ALA A 252 -11.66 20.96 -11.88
CA ALA A 252 -10.29 20.99 -11.34
C ALA A 252 -10.25 21.41 -9.86
N TYR A 253 -11.10 22.36 -9.46
CA TYR A 253 -11.25 22.76 -8.06
C TYR A 253 -11.78 21.60 -7.19
N LYS A 254 -12.86 20.93 -7.62
CA LYS A 254 -13.45 19.78 -6.90
C LYS A 254 -12.46 18.61 -6.82
N GLN A 255 -11.74 18.33 -7.90
CA GLN A 255 -10.73 17.28 -7.98
C GLN A 255 -9.55 17.52 -7.03
N ARG A 256 -9.05 18.76 -6.91
CA ARG A 256 -8.01 19.10 -5.93
C ARG A 256 -8.45 18.79 -4.51
N TYR A 257 -9.70 19.14 -4.17
CA TYR A 257 -10.28 18.80 -2.87
C TYR A 257 -10.37 17.28 -2.68
N THR A 258 -10.89 16.53 -3.66
CA THR A 258 -10.99 15.08 -3.58
C THR A 258 -9.63 14.39 -3.44
N LEU A 259 -8.62 14.82 -4.20
CA LEU A 259 -7.26 14.26 -4.10
C LEU A 259 -6.62 14.60 -2.75
N ALA A 260 -6.84 15.81 -2.22
CA ALA A 260 -6.41 16.15 -0.88
C ALA A 260 -7.10 15.28 0.19
N THR A 261 -8.41 15.02 0.05
CA THR A 261 -9.16 14.12 0.94
C THR A 261 -8.66 12.67 0.84
N ILE A 262 -8.44 12.13 -0.37
CA ILE A 262 -7.90 10.78 -0.56
C ILE A 262 -6.49 10.70 0.04
N GLY A 263 -5.65 11.70 -0.20
CA GLY A 263 -4.33 11.80 0.42
C GLY A 263 -4.43 11.76 1.94
N ALA A 264 -5.31 12.58 2.53
CA ALA A 264 -5.54 12.59 3.98
C ALA A 264 -6.01 11.22 4.51
N ILE A 265 -6.93 10.55 3.82
CA ILE A 265 -7.42 9.21 4.22
C ILE A 265 -6.29 8.18 4.14
N LEU A 266 -5.51 8.16 3.06
CA LEU A 266 -4.37 7.25 2.91
C LEU A 266 -3.33 7.50 3.99
N TRP A 267 -3.05 8.76 4.33
CA TRP A 267 -2.18 9.14 5.45
C TRP A 267 -2.71 8.62 6.79
N ILE A 268 -4.01 8.70 7.03
CA ILE A 268 -4.64 8.14 8.24
C ILE A 268 -4.52 6.62 8.25
N ILE A 269 -4.81 5.93 7.15
CA ILE A 269 -4.72 4.46 7.06
C ILE A 269 -3.28 3.99 7.29
N LEU A 270 -2.30 4.62 6.62
CA LEU A 270 -0.88 4.33 6.82
C LEU A 270 -0.48 4.53 8.29
N GLY A 271 -0.96 5.59 8.91
CA GLY A 271 -0.67 5.86 10.32
C GLY A 271 -1.35 4.90 11.31
N LEU A 272 -2.58 4.48 11.03
CA LEU A 272 -3.26 3.43 11.79
C LEU A 272 -2.59 2.06 11.62
N GLY A 273 -1.94 1.83 10.47
CA GLY A 273 -1.14 0.63 10.20
C GLY A 273 -0.06 0.39 11.26
N GLN A 274 0.55 1.45 11.80
CA GLN A 274 1.53 1.31 12.88
C GLN A 274 0.89 0.75 14.15
N SER A 275 -0.25 1.32 14.59
CA SER A 275 -0.99 0.85 15.76
C SER A 275 -1.47 -0.59 15.59
N ALA A 276 -2.02 -0.93 14.44
CA ALA A 276 -2.43 -2.30 14.12
C ALA A 276 -1.24 -3.27 14.14
N GLY A 277 -0.08 -2.87 13.59
CA GLY A 277 1.14 -3.67 13.62
C GLY A 277 1.62 -3.99 15.04
N TYR A 278 1.41 -3.09 16.00
CA TYR A 278 1.68 -3.37 17.42
C TYR A 278 0.62 -4.27 18.05
N VAL A 279 -0.67 -3.97 17.87
CA VAL A 279 -1.79 -4.74 18.44
C VAL A 279 -1.74 -6.20 18.00
N PHE A 280 -1.44 -6.46 16.73
CA PHE A 280 -1.41 -7.80 16.15
C PHE A 280 0.00 -8.40 16.07
N ASN A 281 1.01 -7.74 16.64
CA ASN A 281 2.42 -8.18 16.64
C ASN A 281 2.97 -8.53 15.23
N MET A 282 2.68 -7.70 14.22
CA MET A 282 3.10 -7.90 12.83
C MET A 282 4.31 -7.01 12.49
N PRO A 283 5.55 -7.55 12.42
CA PRO A 283 6.77 -6.75 12.20
C PRO A 283 6.80 -6.01 10.85
N GLN A 284 6.28 -6.62 9.79
CA GLN A 284 6.28 -6.06 8.43
C GLN A 284 5.40 -4.80 8.36
N LEU A 285 4.22 -4.86 8.97
CA LEU A 285 3.28 -3.74 9.03
C LEU A 285 3.83 -2.59 9.89
N ARG A 286 4.52 -2.91 11.00
CA ARG A 286 5.25 -1.93 11.82
C ARG A 286 6.36 -1.25 11.02
N GLY A 287 7.18 -2.01 10.31
CA GLY A 287 8.30 -1.49 9.52
C GLY A 287 7.85 -0.58 8.38
N LEU A 288 6.84 -1.00 7.61
CA LEU A 288 6.27 -0.21 6.52
C LEU A 288 5.72 1.14 7.03
N SER A 289 4.94 1.09 8.11
CA SER A 289 4.32 2.29 8.68
C SER A 289 5.35 3.22 9.30
N PHE A 290 6.36 2.68 10.02
CA PHE A 290 7.44 3.46 10.61
C PHE A 290 8.26 4.23 9.57
N ALA A 291 8.56 3.60 8.43
CA ALA A 291 9.31 4.23 7.34
C ALA A 291 8.61 5.47 6.75
N THR A 292 7.28 5.53 6.84
CA THR A 292 6.50 6.67 6.32
C THR A 292 6.44 7.87 7.25
N ALA A 293 6.83 7.71 8.52
CA ALA A 293 6.61 8.69 9.60
C ALA A 293 5.14 9.13 9.78
N ALA A 294 4.20 8.49 9.08
CA ALA A 294 2.77 8.64 9.28
C ALA A 294 2.42 7.95 10.58
N SER A 295 2.22 8.70 11.66
CA SER A 295 1.66 8.14 12.89
C SER A 295 0.78 9.19 13.55
N PRO A 296 -0.55 9.00 13.57
CA PRO A 296 -1.45 9.90 14.29
C PRO A 296 -1.28 9.78 15.81
N LEU A 297 -0.57 8.74 16.27
CA LEU A 297 -0.30 8.45 17.67
C LEU A 297 1.21 8.20 17.83
N PRO A 298 2.05 9.26 17.95
CA PRO A 298 3.43 9.06 18.33
C PRO A 298 3.44 8.28 19.65
N ILE A 299 3.92 7.04 19.62
CA ILE A 299 4.07 6.22 20.82
C ILE A 299 5.27 6.81 21.57
N VAL A 300 5.01 7.81 22.41
CA VAL A 300 6.04 8.48 23.22
C VAL A 300 6.29 7.73 24.54
N PHE A 301 5.44 6.77 24.88
CA PHE A 301 5.47 6.04 26.14
C PHE A 301 5.65 4.55 25.88
N SER A 302 6.90 4.09 25.90
CA SER A 302 7.21 2.66 25.86
C SER A 302 7.29 2.10 27.27
N VAL A 303 6.37 1.19 27.57
CA VAL A 303 6.52 0.23 28.67
C VAL A 303 7.57 -0.77 28.23
N ALA A 304 8.67 -0.88 28.95
CA ALA A 304 9.70 -1.88 28.69
C ALA A 304 9.16 -3.30 28.95
N PRO A 305 9.78 -4.35 28.36
CA PRO A 305 9.45 -5.72 28.68
C PRO A 305 9.32 -5.91 30.19
N ASN A 306 8.28 -6.62 30.62
CA ASN A 306 7.88 -6.83 32.02
C ASN A 306 7.00 -5.74 32.68
N GLY A 307 6.59 -4.70 31.96
CA GLY A 307 5.63 -3.72 32.52
C GLY A 307 6.28 -2.48 33.14
N MET A 308 7.55 -2.22 32.80
CA MET A 308 8.36 -1.17 33.41
C MET A 308 8.18 0.19 32.72
N GLU A 309 7.90 1.22 33.51
CA GLU A 309 7.76 2.60 33.01
C GLU A 309 9.14 3.25 32.89
N THR A 310 9.70 3.27 31.68
CA THR A 310 11.05 3.79 31.42
C THR A 310 11.25 5.26 31.82
N PHE A 311 10.19 6.07 31.80
CA PHE A 311 10.22 7.48 32.25
C PHE A 311 10.22 7.65 33.77
N SER A 312 9.95 6.58 34.53
CA SER A 312 9.97 6.58 35.99
C SER A 312 11.33 6.17 36.56
N THR A 313 12.41 6.22 35.77
CA THR A 313 13.74 5.79 36.18
C THR A 313 14.64 6.96 36.57
N SER A 314 15.48 6.74 37.58
CA SER A 314 16.57 7.64 37.95
C SER A 314 17.91 6.97 37.70
N PHE A 315 18.89 7.73 37.22
CA PHE A 315 20.20 7.21 36.87
C PHE A 315 21.27 7.83 37.76
N ARG A 316 22.14 6.99 38.32
CA ARG A 316 23.33 7.42 39.06
C ARG A 316 24.57 6.89 38.36
N LEU A 317 25.52 7.79 38.13
CA LEU A 317 26.79 7.54 37.47
C LEU A 317 27.89 7.44 38.52
N GLU A 318 28.67 6.38 38.47
CA GLU A 318 29.93 6.21 39.21
C GLU A 318 31.06 6.09 38.20
N VAL A 319 32.08 6.93 38.36
CA VAL A 319 33.22 7.02 37.44
C VAL A 319 34.47 6.60 38.18
N PHE A 320 35.15 5.60 37.63
CA PHE A 320 36.37 5.03 38.18
C PHE A 320 37.58 5.46 37.34
N GLN A 321 38.67 5.75 38.02
CA GLN A 321 39.97 5.98 37.40
C GLN A 321 40.99 5.01 38.00
N GLN A 322 41.86 4.51 37.13
CA GLN A 322 42.94 3.62 37.54
C GLN A 322 44.08 4.46 38.10
N SER A 323 44.45 4.25 39.37
CA SER A 323 45.68 4.78 39.98
C SER A 323 46.71 3.67 40.15
N GLN A 324 47.96 3.97 39.84
CA GLN A 324 49.10 3.14 40.22
C GLN A 324 49.45 3.41 41.69
N MET A 325 49.50 2.37 42.50
CA MET A 325 49.98 2.42 43.88
C MET A 325 51.21 1.52 44.03
N ALA A 326 52.16 1.95 44.86
CA ALA A 326 53.29 1.11 45.24
C ALA A 326 52.79 0.03 46.21
N CYS A 327 52.83 -1.23 45.77
CA CYS A 327 52.66 -2.38 46.65
C CYS A 327 54.01 -2.81 47.24
N SER A 328 53.99 -3.56 48.34
CA SER A 328 55.20 -4.17 48.89
C SER A 328 55.86 -5.06 47.83
N ASP A 329 57.18 -4.94 47.69
CA ASP A 329 58.06 -5.65 46.75
C ASP A 329 57.91 -5.31 45.25
N ASN A 330 58.30 -4.08 44.87
CA ASN A 330 58.58 -3.66 43.47
C ASN A 330 57.49 -3.94 42.41
N GLU A 331 56.30 -4.38 42.79
CA GLU A 331 55.15 -4.56 41.92
C GLU A 331 54.28 -3.29 41.91
N VAL A 332 53.96 -2.81 40.70
CA VAL A 332 53.01 -1.72 40.49
C VAL A 332 51.61 -2.33 40.51
N CYS A 333 50.88 -2.15 41.61
CA CYS A 333 49.47 -2.49 41.68
C CYS A 333 48.63 -1.38 41.06
N THR A 334 47.56 -1.75 40.36
CA THR A 334 46.55 -0.79 39.91
C THR A 334 45.26 -0.97 40.68
N SER A 335 44.77 0.10 41.31
CA SER A 335 43.47 0.12 41.97
C SER A 335 42.55 1.13 41.27
N ASP A 336 41.31 0.72 41.01
CA ASP A 336 40.25 1.61 40.58
C ASP A 336 39.69 2.32 41.81
N HIS A 337 39.70 3.65 41.81
CA HIS A 337 39.01 4.46 42.82
C HIS A 337 37.95 5.32 42.17
N ILE A 338 36.88 5.61 42.92
CA ILE A 338 35.78 6.48 42.45
C ILE A 338 36.30 7.92 42.45
N VAL A 339 36.22 8.57 41.28
CA VAL A 339 36.65 9.97 41.09
C VAL A 339 35.44 10.90 40.96
N MET A 340 34.30 10.38 40.55
CA MET A 340 33.06 11.15 40.44
C MET A 340 31.85 10.25 40.70
N GLU A 341 30.92 10.73 41.53
CA GLU A 341 29.57 10.18 41.69
C GLU A 341 28.59 11.31 41.38
N SER A 342 27.68 11.09 40.42
CA SER A 342 26.68 12.08 40.02
C SER A 342 25.35 11.44 39.66
N VAL A 343 24.25 12.08 40.04
CA VAL A 343 22.91 11.71 39.53
C VAL A 343 22.71 12.40 38.19
N LEU A 344 22.22 11.67 37.17
CA LEU A 344 21.81 12.29 35.92
C LEU A 344 20.46 12.99 36.14
N THR A 345 20.52 14.26 36.54
CA THR A 345 19.32 15.08 36.73
C THR A 345 18.85 15.70 35.40
N PRO A 346 17.58 16.15 35.31
CA PRO A 346 17.10 16.91 34.16
C PRO A 346 17.96 18.13 33.83
N GLU A 347 18.56 18.79 34.83
CA GLU A 347 19.47 19.92 34.64
C GLU A 347 20.77 19.49 33.95
N LEU A 348 21.38 18.38 34.38
CA LEU A 348 22.56 17.82 33.73
C LEU A 348 22.24 17.32 32.33
N TYR A 349 21.08 16.70 32.11
CA TYR A 349 20.60 16.34 30.76
C TYR A 349 20.35 17.60 29.89
N GLY A 350 19.90 18.69 30.50
CA GLY A 350 19.68 19.98 29.85
C GLY A 350 20.94 20.60 29.24
N THR A 351 22.14 20.21 29.69
CA THR A 351 23.41 20.59 29.05
C THR A 351 23.57 20.05 27.63
N LEU A 352 22.72 19.11 27.21
CA LEU A 352 22.69 18.56 25.85
C LEU A 352 21.73 19.33 24.93
N ASN A 353 21.05 20.39 25.39
CA ASN A 353 19.97 21.06 24.64
C ASN A 353 20.42 21.68 23.30
N ASP A 354 21.65 22.16 23.26
CA ASP A 354 22.32 22.73 22.09
C ASP A 354 22.97 21.65 21.19
N LYS A 355 22.74 20.37 21.47
CA LYS A 355 23.14 19.23 20.62
C LYS A 355 21.99 18.75 19.72
N PRO A 356 22.30 18.09 18.58
CA PRO A 356 21.28 17.57 17.67
C PRO A 356 20.23 16.72 18.39
N TYR A 357 18.95 16.90 18.05
CA TYR A 357 17.83 16.18 18.66
C TYR A 357 18.01 14.65 18.63
N ASN A 358 18.52 14.11 17.52
CA ASN A 358 18.80 12.68 17.38
C ASN A 358 19.84 12.17 18.38
N LEU A 359 20.82 13.00 18.76
CA LEU A 359 21.84 12.65 19.75
C LEU A 359 21.21 12.49 21.15
N ARG A 360 20.34 13.42 21.52
CA ARG A 360 19.59 13.41 22.80
C ARG A 360 18.69 12.18 22.92
N ASN A 361 18.01 11.82 21.83
CA ASN A 361 17.12 10.65 21.80
C ASN A 361 17.88 9.33 21.82
N ALA A 362 18.96 9.21 21.03
CA ALA A 362 19.77 7.99 21.00
C ALA A 362 20.33 7.66 22.39
N TYR A 363 20.88 8.66 23.08
CA TYR A 363 21.42 8.47 24.42
C TYR A 363 20.31 8.29 25.47
N GLY A 364 19.21 9.03 25.37
CA GLY A 364 18.05 8.85 26.24
C GLY A 364 17.52 7.42 26.20
N VAL A 365 17.40 6.82 25.01
CA VAL A 365 16.97 5.43 24.83
C VAL A 365 17.96 4.44 25.44
N LEU A 366 19.27 4.68 25.34
CA LEU A 366 20.28 3.75 25.85
C LEU A 366 20.30 3.67 27.37
N PHE A 367 20.07 4.80 28.07
CA PHE A 367 19.96 4.79 29.52
C PHE A 367 18.58 4.30 29.98
N SER A 368 17.50 4.78 29.36
CA SER A 368 16.14 4.47 29.83
C SER A 368 15.62 3.12 29.37
N HIS A 369 15.90 2.69 28.14
CA HIS A 369 15.38 1.45 27.57
C HIS A 369 16.45 0.38 27.36
N GLY A 370 17.70 0.78 27.10
CA GLY A 370 18.84 -0.12 26.92
C GLY A 370 19.13 -1.13 28.05
N PRO A 371 18.83 -0.86 29.33
CA PRO A 371 18.93 -1.86 30.39
C PRO A 371 17.99 -3.05 30.20
N PHE A 372 16.91 -2.89 29.44
CA PHE A 372 15.87 -3.89 29.22
C PHE A 372 16.01 -4.65 27.89
N PHE A 373 17.08 -4.41 27.13
CA PHE A 373 17.37 -5.19 25.94
C PHE A 373 17.60 -6.66 26.30
N GLN A 374 16.89 -7.55 25.59
CA GLN A 374 16.99 -9.00 25.76
C GLN A 374 17.77 -9.66 24.60
N ASP A 375 17.83 -8.99 23.46
CA ASP A 375 18.51 -9.48 22.26
C ASP A 375 20.01 -9.14 22.27
N GLN A 376 20.84 -10.08 21.83
CA GLN A 376 22.30 -9.96 21.88
C GLN A 376 22.85 -8.89 20.92
N GLU A 377 22.23 -8.71 19.75
CA GLU A 377 22.62 -7.67 18.79
C GLU A 377 22.32 -6.28 19.36
N ALA A 378 21.15 -6.12 19.98
CA ALA A 378 20.76 -4.89 20.67
C ALA A 378 21.70 -4.56 21.85
N LEU A 379 22.07 -5.56 22.66
CA LEU A 379 23.05 -5.41 23.74
C LEU A 379 24.42 -4.98 23.22
N ASN A 380 24.91 -5.63 22.15
CA ASN A 380 26.19 -5.29 21.53
C ASN A 380 26.19 -3.86 20.97
N LEU A 381 25.10 -3.44 20.33
CA LEU A 381 24.95 -2.07 19.83
C LEU A 381 24.95 -1.06 20.98
N ARG A 382 24.18 -1.34 22.04
CA ARG A 382 24.12 -0.50 23.25
C ARG A 382 25.51 -0.28 23.82
N ASP A 383 26.26 -1.35 24.04
CA ASP A 383 27.57 -1.29 24.69
C ASP A 383 28.59 -0.51 23.85
N ARG A 384 28.56 -0.67 22.52
CA ARG A 384 29.41 0.11 21.60
C ARG A 384 29.08 1.60 21.65
N VAL A 385 27.80 1.96 21.65
CA VAL A 385 27.39 3.37 21.68
C VAL A 385 27.69 4.00 23.04
N LEU A 386 27.45 3.29 24.15
CA LEU A 386 27.82 3.75 25.49
C LEU A 386 29.34 3.94 25.61
N LYS A 387 30.14 2.98 25.14
CA LYS A 387 31.60 3.10 25.14
C LYS A 387 32.08 4.30 24.32
N TYR A 388 31.56 4.47 23.10
CA TYR A 388 31.92 5.61 22.25
C TYR A 388 31.52 6.97 22.85
N SER A 389 30.39 7.01 23.57
CA SER A 389 29.84 8.26 24.09
C SER A 389 30.45 8.70 25.42
N LEU A 390 30.74 7.76 26.31
CA LEU A 390 31.17 8.03 27.69
C LEU A 390 32.68 7.86 27.91
N CYS A 391 33.40 7.15 27.04
CA CYS A 391 34.85 6.97 27.17
C CYS A 391 35.63 7.97 26.30
N ASN A 392 36.92 8.16 26.60
CA ASN A 392 37.92 8.83 25.74
C ASN A 392 37.45 10.17 25.14
N SER A 393 36.94 11.07 25.98
CA SER A 393 36.40 12.37 25.56
C SER A 393 35.25 12.28 24.55
N GLY A 394 34.44 11.22 24.59
CA GLY A 394 33.23 11.07 23.78
C GLY A 394 32.21 12.20 23.98
N PRO A 395 31.16 12.28 23.11
CA PRO A 395 30.16 13.33 23.18
C PRO A 395 29.50 13.54 24.55
N LEU A 396 29.16 12.47 25.27
CA LEU A 396 28.59 12.55 26.62
C LEU A 396 29.67 12.78 27.68
N ALA A 397 30.87 12.19 27.50
CA ALA A 397 31.99 12.42 28.40
C ALA A 397 32.31 13.92 28.52
N ARG A 398 32.32 14.65 27.40
CA ARG A 398 32.52 16.10 27.38
C ARG A 398 31.35 16.87 28.00
N ALA A 399 30.12 16.45 27.74
CA ALA A 399 28.93 17.12 28.25
C ALA A 399 28.77 16.96 29.77
N PHE A 400 29.11 15.79 30.30
CA PHE A 400 29.07 15.50 31.73
C PHE A 400 30.39 15.81 32.45
N HIS A 401 31.36 16.42 31.75
CA HIS A 401 32.67 16.77 32.29
C HIS A 401 33.41 15.58 32.94
N LEU A 402 33.35 14.42 32.30
CA LEU A 402 34.01 13.21 32.78
C LEU A 402 35.54 13.30 32.65
N PRO A 403 36.33 12.72 33.59
CA PRO A 403 37.79 12.69 33.54
C PRO A 403 38.35 12.01 32.28
N ILE A 404 39.46 12.55 31.77
CA ILE A 404 40.09 12.12 30.50
C ILE A 404 40.70 10.71 30.57
N ASN A 405 40.99 10.18 31.76
CA ASN A 405 41.59 8.84 31.99
C ASN A 405 40.64 7.90 32.75
N THR A 406 39.35 7.97 32.45
CA THR A 406 38.35 7.09 33.06
C THR A 406 38.59 5.64 32.65
N SER A 407 38.76 4.71 33.60
CA SER A 407 38.95 3.27 33.33
C SER A 407 37.62 2.55 33.19
N ARG A 408 36.64 2.91 34.04
CA ARG A 408 35.34 2.25 34.09
C ARG A 408 34.26 3.23 34.53
N ILE A 409 33.07 3.06 33.96
CA ILE A 409 31.88 3.82 34.31
C ILE A 409 30.76 2.84 34.64
N VAL A 410 30.14 3.01 35.80
CA VAL A 410 28.99 2.21 36.22
C VAL A 410 27.76 3.12 36.29
N VAL A 411 26.70 2.76 35.57
CA VAL A 411 25.42 3.45 35.62
C VAL A 411 24.43 2.58 36.39
N HIS A 412 24.02 3.06 37.54
CA HIS A 412 22.93 2.50 38.34
C HIS A 412 21.61 3.06 37.83
N VAL A 413 20.74 2.16 37.39
CA VAL A 413 19.39 2.49 36.92
C VAL A 413 18.41 2.03 37.98
N HIS A 414 17.72 2.98 38.62
CA HIS A 414 16.72 2.69 39.63
C HIS A 414 15.33 3.03 39.11
N SER A 415 14.37 2.11 39.21
CA SER A 415 12.99 2.35 38.80
C SER A 415 12.09 2.76 39.96
N HIS A 416 11.25 3.77 39.71
CA HIS A 416 10.19 4.25 40.61
C HIS A 416 8.79 3.80 40.16
N THR A 417 8.69 2.79 39.28
CA THR A 417 7.39 2.27 38.80
C THR A 417 6.53 1.78 39.98
N LYS A 418 5.31 2.29 40.11
CA LYS A 418 4.45 2.08 41.29
C LYS A 418 3.91 0.64 41.47
N ASN A 419 4.17 -0.29 40.54
CA ASN A 419 3.61 -1.64 40.58
C ASN A 419 4.69 -2.67 40.96
N GLN A 420 4.79 -2.99 42.26
CA GLN A 420 5.86 -3.74 42.92
C GLN A 420 5.94 -5.26 42.62
N ARG A 421 5.49 -5.75 41.46
CA ARG A 421 5.56 -7.20 41.15
C ARG A 421 6.91 -7.67 40.60
N LEU A 422 7.88 -6.78 40.42
CA LEU A 422 9.18 -7.09 39.80
C LEU A 422 10.29 -6.98 40.85
N HIS A 423 10.92 -8.12 41.16
CA HIS A 423 11.97 -8.25 42.17
C HIS A 423 13.31 -7.56 41.80
N GLN A 424 13.42 -6.97 40.61
CA GLN A 424 14.59 -6.20 40.18
C GLN A 424 14.15 -4.77 39.92
N ALA A 425 14.37 -3.88 40.89
CA ALA A 425 14.17 -2.43 40.73
C ALA A 425 15.47 -1.71 40.32
N ASN A 426 16.58 -2.46 40.22
CA ASN A 426 17.93 -1.96 40.02
C ASN A 426 18.61 -2.70 38.86
N TRP A 427 19.16 -1.94 37.92
CA TRP A 427 20.04 -2.46 36.86
C TRP A 427 21.38 -1.75 36.89
N LEU A 428 22.41 -2.46 36.45
CA LEU A 428 23.77 -1.93 36.35
C LEU A 428 24.23 -2.01 34.90
N LEU A 429 24.61 -0.88 34.33
CA LEU A 429 25.36 -0.83 33.07
C LEU A 429 26.82 -0.62 33.41
N ASN A 430 27.65 -1.63 33.15
CA ASN A 430 29.09 -1.56 33.37
C ASN A 430 29.81 -1.29 32.04
N ILE A 431 30.43 -0.12 31.93
CA ILE A 431 31.08 0.36 30.70
C ILE A 431 32.58 0.44 30.95
N VAL A 432 33.35 -0.38 30.23
CA VAL A 432 34.81 -0.42 30.35
C VAL A 432 35.44 0.47 29.28
N CYS A 433 36.13 1.52 29.74
CA CYS A 433 36.84 2.50 28.94
C CYS A 433 38.31 2.10 28.84
N VAL A 434 38.58 1.04 28.06
CA VAL A 434 39.96 0.65 27.71
C VAL A 434 40.58 1.70 26.80
#